data_AF-A0A2V8KNC9-F1
#
_entry.id   AF-A0A2V8KNC9-F1
#
_cell.length_a   1.000
_cell.length_b   1.000
_cell.length_c   1.000
_cell.angle_alpha   90.00
_cell.angle_beta   90.00
_cell.angle_gamma   90.00
#
_symmetry.space_group_name_H-M   'P 1'
#
loop_
_entity.id
_entity.type
_entity.pdbx_description
1 polymer ?
#
loop_
_entity_poly.entity_id
_entity_poly.type
_entity_poly.pdbx_seq_one_letter_code
_entity_poly.pdbx_strand_id
1 'polypeptide(L)'
;MRRTVGLALCMLPLAATLVASAPQSRTVKEGVYSTAQAARGQELYRSQCTECHGNALQGANGPPLSGDRFISNWSGRPLLELVDKIQNTMPFGKPGTVSRLQSVDLSAYILQSGKFPAGQAELSEDRLAQIAFPGARKVATPAAAAASAGVTLSPPEGNLAQLMRAIAFPNANIIFNVQVKDPNVPTKREVGPNFDYIAWGAGVYTGWLPIEQAAIAIIETSPLFLTPGRSCQNGLPVPVDRPDWKKYTTELMEIGRVAKEAAIAKKLDAFEEISEKLSDACQNCHRVYRRDAPGAMRCQ
;
A
#
# COMPACT_ATOMS: atom_id res chain seq x y z
N MET A 1 24.32 -66.69 45.62
CA MET A 1 22.91 -66.91 45.25
C MET A 1 22.49 -65.81 44.28
N ARG A 2 22.34 -66.13 43.00
CA ARG A 2 21.92 -65.21 41.94
C ARG A 2 20.39 -65.03 42.00
N ARG A 3 19.89 -63.80 42.05
CA ARG A 3 18.45 -63.48 41.92
C ARG A 3 18.19 -62.90 40.52
N THR A 4 17.41 -63.63 39.73
CA THR A 4 16.90 -63.24 38.41
C THR A 4 15.66 -62.36 38.56
N VAL A 5 15.63 -61.21 37.88
CA VAL A 5 14.45 -60.32 37.77
C VAL A 5 13.78 -60.60 36.42
N GLY A 6 12.51 -60.97 36.44
CA GLY A 6 11.69 -61.22 35.25
C GLY A 6 11.09 -59.92 34.69
N LEU A 7 11.25 -59.71 33.39
CA LEU A 7 10.76 -58.56 32.64
C LEU A 7 9.36 -58.87 32.09
N ALA A 8 8.33 -58.14 32.53
CA ALA A 8 6.97 -58.25 32.01
C ALA A 8 6.80 -57.37 30.77
N LEU A 9 6.47 -57.98 29.62
CA LEU A 9 6.30 -57.33 28.33
C LEU A 9 4.82 -56.93 28.14
N CYS A 10 4.50 -55.62 28.21
CA CYS A 10 3.18 -55.08 27.85
C CYS A 10 3.09 -54.89 26.33
N MET A 11 2.22 -55.65 25.64
CA MET A 11 1.80 -55.34 24.27
C MET A 11 0.66 -54.28 24.31
N LEU A 12 0.84 -53.16 23.60
CA LEU A 12 -0.23 -52.22 23.28
C LEU A 12 -0.69 -52.40 21.82
N PRO A 13 -2.00 -52.27 21.52
CA PRO A 13 -2.54 -52.49 20.18
C PRO A 13 -2.31 -51.26 19.28
N LEU A 14 -1.96 -51.51 18.02
CA LEU A 14 -1.72 -50.51 16.99
C LEU A 14 -3.06 -50.09 16.35
N ALA A 15 -3.57 -48.91 16.70
CA ALA A 15 -4.73 -48.32 16.05
C ALA A 15 -4.31 -47.67 14.71
N ALA A 16 -4.81 -48.19 13.59
CA ALA A 16 -4.61 -47.60 12.27
C ALA A 16 -5.49 -46.35 12.10
N THR A 17 -4.86 -45.18 11.99
CA THR A 17 -5.53 -43.91 11.69
C THR A 17 -5.72 -43.75 10.18
N LEU A 18 -6.98 -43.67 9.74
CA LEU A 18 -7.36 -43.23 8.40
C LEU A 18 -7.05 -41.73 8.27
N VAL A 19 -6.01 -41.39 7.51
CA VAL A 19 -5.70 -39.99 7.16
C VAL A 19 -6.59 -39.61 5.97
N ALA A 20 -7.61 -38.78 6.23
CA ALA A 20 -8.36 -38.11 5.18
C ALA A 20 -7.42 -37.16 4.41
N SER A 21 -7.20 -37.43 3.12
CA SER A 21 -6.41 -36.56 2.25
C SER A 21 -7.22 -35.32 1.90
N ALA A 22 -6.80 -34.15 2.37
CA ALA A 22 -7.37 -32.88 1.94
C ALA A 22 -7.17 -32.70 0.42
N PRO A 23 -8.14 -32.13 -0.33
CA PRO A 23 -7.99 -31.89 -1.76
C PRO A 23 -6.78 -30.99 -2.02
N GLN A 24 -5.80 -31.54 -2.74
CA GLN A 24 -4.55 -30.86 -3.06
C GLN A 24 -4.86 -29.70 -4.01
N SER A 25 -4.71 -28.46 -3.54
CA SER A 25 -4.89 -27.25 -4.33
C SER A 25 -3.87 -27.24 -5.48
N ARG A 26 -4.35 -27.27 -6.72
CA ARG A 26 -3.50 -27.19 -7.92
C ARG A 26 -3.09 -25.75 -8.18
N THR A 27 -1.99 -25.56 -8.88
CA THR A 27 -1.55 -24.23 -9.29
C THR A 27 -1.58 -24.06 -10.81
N VAL A 28 -1.70 -22.81 -11.28
CA VAL A 28 -1.67 -22.52 -12.74
C VAL A 28 -0.33 -22.91 -13.40
N LYS A 29 0.72 -23.22 -12.61
CA LYS A 29 2.00 -23.76 -13.11
C LYS A 29 1.91 -25.22 -13.58
N GLU A 30 0.81 -25.92 -13.31
CA GLU A 30 0.64 -27.34 -13.64
C GLU A 30 -0.01 -27.60 -15.00
N GLY A 31 -0.05 -26.60 -15.89
CA GLY A 31 -0.69 -26.80 -17.20
C GLY A 31 -2.21 -26.95 -17.06
N VAL A 32 -2.89 -25.90 -16.59
CA VAL A 32 -4.32 -25.97 -16.23
C VAL A 32 -5.29 -25.62 -17.35
N TYR A 33 -4.77 -25.19 -18.51
CA TYR A 33 -5.55 -24.76 -19.67
C TYR A 33 -4.95 -25.35 -20.94
N SER A 34 -5.73 -25.48 -22.02
CA SER A 34 -5.23 -25.99 -23.30
C SER A 34 -4.80 -24.85 -24.23
N THR A 35 -3.89 -25.14 -25.17
CA THR A 35 -3.48 -24.16 -26.19
C THR A 35 -4.67 -23.71 -27.06
N ALA A 36 -5.59 -24.62 -27.37
CA ALA A 36 -6.80 -24.30 -28.14
C ALA A 36 -7.71 -23.31 -27.37
N GLN A 37 -7.84 -23.50 -26.06
CA GLN A 37 -8.61 -22.62 -25.19
C GLN A 37 -8.00 -21.22 -25.12
N ALA A 38 -6.67 -21.12 -24.93
CA ALA A 38 -5.97 -19.84 -24.95
C ALA A 38 -6.08 -19.13 -26.32
N ALA A 39 -6.09 -19.87 -27.43
CA ALA A 39 -6.28 -19.29 -28.75
C ALA A 39 -7.68 -18.68 -28.94
N ARG A 40 -8.74 -19.33 -28.43
CA ARG A 40 -10.10 -18.75 -28.42
C ARG A 40 -10.15 -17.48 -27.57
N GLY A 41 -9.53 -17.52 -26.38
CA GLY A 41 -9.41 -16.35 -25.51
C GLY A 41 -8.65 -15.19 -26.16
N GLN A 42 -7.61 -15.49 -26.94
CA GLN A 42 -6.84 -14.48 -27.67
C GLN A 42 -7.71 -13.73 -28.70
N GLU A 43 -8.55 -14.43 -29.45
CA GLU A 43 -9.43 -13.81 -30.44
C GLU A 43 -10.47 -12.89 -29.77
N LEU A 44 -11.06 -13.36 -28.67
CA LEU A 44 -11.96 -12.54 -27.84
C LEU A 44 -11.23 -11.31 -27.27
N TYR A 45 -10.00 -11.48 -26.80
CA TYR A 45 -9.21 -10.39 -26.25
C TYR A 45 -8.92 -9.30 -27.29
N ARG A 46 -8.55 -9.70 -28.51
CA ARG A 46 -8.24 -8.78 -29.62
C ARG A 46 -9.44 -7.90 -29.99
N SER A 47 -10.64 -8.47 -29.95
CA SER A 47 -11.87 -7.78 -30.32
C SER A 47 -12.45 -6.88 -29.22
N GLN A 48 -12.22 -7.19 -27.94
CA GLN A 48 -12.95 -6.53 -26.83
C GLN A 48 -12.09 -5.92 -25.73
N CYS A 49 -10.78 -6.21 -25.66
CA CYS A 49 -9.97 -5.89 -24.48
C CYS A 49 -8.75 -5.00 -24.77
N THR A 50 -8.29 -4.94 -26.01
CA THR A 50 -7.01 -4.30 -26.41
C THR A 50 -6.99 -2.78 -26.20
N GLU A 51 -8.12 -2.10 -26.37
CA GLU A 51 -8.24 -0.64 -26.20
C GLU A 51 -7.82 -0.18 -24.79
N CYS A 52 -8.12 -0.97 -23.76
CA CYS A 52 -7.78 -0.65 -22.38
C CYS A 52 -6.57 -1.44 -21.87
N HIS A 53 -6.46 -2.73 -22.19
CA HIS A 53 -5.43 -3.60 -21.60
C HIS A 53 -4.18 -3.78 -22.47
N GLY A 54 -4.16 -3.16 -23.66
CA GLY A 54 -3.02 -3.18 -24.59
C GLY A 54 -2.92 -4.46 -25.42
N ASN A 55 -2.28 -4.39 -26.59
CA ASN A 55 -2.16 -5.55 -27.49
C ASN A 55 -1.36 -6.73 -26.92
N ALA A 56 -0.49 -6.48 -25.95
CA ALA A 56 0.36 -7.46 -25.29
C ALA A 56 0.04 -7.60 -23.79
N LEU A 57 -1.18 -7.23 -23.36
CA LEU A 57 -1.61 -7.26 -21.96
C LEU A 57 -0.79 -6.36 -21.03
N GLN A 58 -0.03 -5.41 -21.60
CA GLN A 58 0.88 -4.53 -20.87
C GLN A 58 0.17 -3.40 -20.14
N GLY A 59 -1.15 -3.24 -20.34
CA GLY A 59 -1.93 -2.12 -19.84
C GLY A 59 -1.79 -0.88 -20.73
N ALA A 60 -2.87 -0.11 -20.79
CA ALA A 60 -2.91 1.20 -21.43
C ALA A 60 -3.82 2.10 -20.58
N ASN A 61 -5.09 2.25 -20.97
CA ASN A 61 -6.11 2.94 -20.16
C ASN A 61 -6.62 2.07 -18.98
N GLY A 62 -6.45 0.75 -19.07
CA GLY A 62 -6.71 -0.24 -18.03
C GLY A 62 -5.42 -0.86 -17.48
N PRO A 63 -5.49 -1.57 -16.34
CA PRO A 63 -4.31 -2.17 -15.71
C PRO A 63 -3.66 -3.26 -16.58
N PRO A 64 -2.36 -3.55 -16.37
CA PRO A 64 -1.72 -4.68 -17.02
C PRO A 64 -2.35 -6.01 -16.57
N LEU A 65 -2.50 -6.93 -17.52
CA LEU A 65 -3.02 -8.29 -17.30
C LEU A 65 -1.91 -9.35 -17.37
N SER A 66 -0.65 -8.91 -17.37
CA SER A 66 0.53 -9.77 -17.31
C SER A 66 1.66 -9.09 -16.51
N GLY A 67 2.74 -9.83 -16.24
CA GLY A 67 3.91 -9.32 -15.52
C GLY A 67 3.71 -9.17 -14.00
N ASP A 68 4.71 -8.58 -13.34
CA ASP A 68 4.83 -8.59 -11.87
C ASP A 68 3.64 -7.92 -11.17
N ARG A 69 3.13 -6.81 -11.73
CA ARG A 69 1.98 -6.10 -11.16
C ARG A 69 0.71 -6.93 -11.21
N PHE A 70 0.51 -7.72 -12.27
CA PHE A 70 -0.59 -8.66 -12.35
C PHE A 70 -0.41 -9.77 -11.29
N ILE A 71 0.76 -10.41 -11.24
CA ILE A 71 1.03 -11.48 -10.26
C ILE A 71 0.89 -11.00 -8.81
N SER A 72 1.30 -9.77 -8.50
CA SER A 72 1.13 -9.21 -7.15
C SER A 72 -0.35 -9.10 -6.73
N ASN A 73 -1.25 -8.81 -7.66
CA ASN A 73 -2.69 -8.68 -7.38
C ASN A 73 -3.42 -10.03 -7.30
N TRP A 74 -2.84 -11.08 -7.90
CA TRP A 74 -3.46 -12.40 -8.02
C TRP A 74 -2.75 -13.50 -7.22
N SER A 75 -1.55 -13.25 -6.70
CA SER A 75 -0.75 -14.22 -5.93
C SER A 75 -1.56 -14.91 -4.84
N GLY A 76 -1.61 -16.24 -4.88
CA GLY A 76 -2.31 -17.07 -3.90
C GLY A 76 -3.83 -17.07 -4.01
N ARG A 77 -4.42 -16.28 -4.93
CA ARG A 77 -5.87 -16.25 -5.14
C ARG A 77 -6.32 -17.36 -6.09
N PRO A 78 -7.52 -17.92 -5.91
CA PRO A 78 -8.14 -18.83 -6.86
C PRO A 78 -8.32 -18.21 -8.25
N LEU A 79 -8.18 -19.01 -9.29
CA LEU A 79 -8.43 -18.63 -10.67
C LEU A 79 -9.90 -18.27 -10.90
N LEU A 80 -10.80 -18.85 -10.09
CA LEU A 80 -12.21 -18.46 -10.00
C LEU A 80 -12.39 -16.95 -9.84
N GLU A 81 -11.59 -16.32 -8.98
CA GLU A 81 -11.73 -14.88 -8.73
C GLU A 81 -11.34 -14.02 -9.94
N LEU A 82 -10.44 -14.51 -10.80
CA LEU A 82 -10.12 -13.84 -12.07
C LEU A 82 -11.28 -13.95 -13.06
N VAL A 83 -11.85 -15.15 -13.20
CA VAL A 83 -13.01 -15.39 -14.06
C VAL A 83 -14.20 -14.54 -13.63
N ASP A 84 -14.50 -14.51 -12.31
CA ASP A 84 -15.57 -13.69 -11.76
C ASP A 84 -15.32 -12.20 -12.00
N LYS A 85 -14.07 -11.74 -11.87
CA LYS A 85 -13.73 -10.34 -12.13
C LYS A 85 -13.99 -9.97 -13.59
N ILE A 86 -13.58 -10.81 -14.54
CA ILE A 86 -13.81 -10.58 -15.97
C ILE A 86 -15.32 -10.54 -16.24
N GLN A 87 -16.05 -11.57 -15.83
CA GLN A 87 -17.48 -11.69 -16.08
C GLN A 87 -18.27 -10.50 -15.51
N ASN A 88 -18.01 -10.13 -14.27
CA ASN A 88 -18.85 -9.18 -13.55
C ASN A 88 -18.51 -7.72 -13.82
N THR A 89 -17.29 -7.43 -14.30
CA THR A 89 -16.82 -6.04 -14.41
C THR A 89 -16.36 -5.65 -15.81
N MET A 90 -16.19 -6.59 -16.73
CA MET A 90 -15.72 -6.31 -18.08
C MET A 90 -16.80 -6.55 -19.15
N PRO A 91 -16.77 -5.77 -20.25
CA PRO A 91 -15.96 -4.55 -20.46
C PRO A 91 -16.46 -3.39 -19.58
N PHE A 92 -15.61 -2.40 -19.27
CA PHE A 92 -15.92 -1.30 -18.33
C PHE A 92 -17.22 -0.53 -18.63
N GLY A 93 -17.61 -0.40 -19.90
CA GLY A 93 -18.87 0.23 -20.31
C GLY A 93 -20.06 -0.71 -20.48
N LYS A 94 -19.85 -2.03 -20.41
CA LYS A 94 -20.86 -3.08 -20.66
C LYS A 94 -20.62 -4.31 -19.75
N PRO A 95 -20.62 -4.15 -18.41
CA PRO A 95 -20.34 -5.28 -17.51
C PRO A 95 -21.37 -6.41 -17.72
N GLY A 96 -20.91 -7.66 -17.62
CA GLY A 96 -21.78 -8.84 -17.74
C GLY A 96 -22.04 -9.31 -19.17
N THR A 97 -21.51 -8.66 -20.21
CA THR A 97 -21.69 -9.11 -21.61
C THR A 97 -20.74 -10.22 -22.02
N VAL A 98 -19.63 -10.41 -21.29
CA VAL A 98 -18.74 -11.55 -21.47
C VAL A 98 -19.32 -12.74 -20.70
N SER A 99 -19.66 -13.82 -21.42
CA SER A 99 -20.20 -15.02 -20.79
C SER A 99 -19.18 -15.66 -19.86
N ARG A 100 -19.65 -16.56 -18.99
CA ARG A 100 -18.78 -17.33 -18.10
C ARG A 100 -17.71 -18.11 -18.88
N LEU A 101 -18.13 -18.86 -19.90
CA LEU A 101 -17.22 -19.62 -20.77
C LEU A 101 -16.21 -18.71 -21.50
N GLN A 102 -16.65 -17.56 -21.99
CA GLN A 102 -15.74 -16.57 -22.60
C GLN A 102 -14.73 -16.03 -21.58
N SER A 103 -15.15 -15.82 -20.33
CA SER A 103 -14.28 -15.38 -19.24
C SER A 103 -13.24 -16.43 -18.87
N VAL A 104 -13.59 -17.72 -18.96
CA VAL A 104 -12.67 -18.85 -18.79
C VAL A 104 -11.65 -18.91 -19.93
N ASP A 105 -12.11 -18.78 -21.18
CA ASP A 105 -11.22 -18.73 -22.35
C ASP A 105 -10.26 -17.53 -22.30
N LEU A 106 -10.75 -16.34 -21.92
CA LEU A 106 -9.93 -15.14 -21.68
C LEU A 106 -8.90 -15.37 -20.57
N SER A 107 -9.29 -16.04 -19.48
CA SER A 107 -8.37 -16.39 -18.40
C SER A 107 -7.27 -17.33 -18.89
N ALA A 108 -7.58 -18.31 -19.74
CA ALA A 108 -6.58 -19.18 -20.36
C ALA A 108 -5.58 -18.39 -21.23
N TYR A 109 -6.06 -17.41 -21.99
CA TYR A 109 -5.18 -16.53 -22.77
C TYR A 109 -4.28 -15.64 -21.89
N ILE A 110 -4.82 -15.12 -20.79
CA ILE A 110 -4.04 -14.37 -19.79
C ILE A 110 -2.95 -15.25 -19.18
N LEU A 111 -3.26 -16.50 -18.84
CA LEU A 111 -2.28 -17.46 -18.33
C LEU A 111 -1.17 -17.75 -19.35
N GLN A 112 -1.53 -17.96 -20.61
CA GLN A 112 -0.56 -18.14 -21.70
C GLN A 112 0.36 -16.94 -21.86
N SER A 113 -0.22 -15.74 -21.88
CA SER A 113 0.54 -14.48 -21.98
C SER A 113 1.45 -14.26 -20.77
N GLY A 114 1.02 -14.73 -19.59
CA GLY A 114 1.81 -14.78 -18.35
C GLY A 114 2.87 -15.89 -18.31
N LYS A 115 3.09 -16.62 -19.41
CA LYS A 115 4.06 -17.73 -19.54
C LYS A 115 3.79 -18.92 -18.61
N PHE A 116 2.56 -19.10 -18.16
CA PHE A 116 2.17 -20.35 -17.50
C PHE A 116 2.05 -21.46 -18.54
N PRO A 117 2.56 -22.68 -18.27
CA PRO A 117 2.53 -23.76 -19.24
C PRO A 117 1.09 -24.13 -19.59
N ALA A 118 0.87 -24.55 -20.83
CA ALA A 118 -0.37 -25.19 -21.24
C ALA A 118 -0.34 -26.68 -20.84
N GLY A 119 -1.51 -27.24 -20.56
CA GLY A 119 -1.73 -28.67 -20.37
C GLY A 119 -2.52 -29.29 -21.52
N GLN A 120 -2.90 -30.55 -21.32
CA GLN A 120 -3.65 -31.33 -22.32
C GLN A 120 -5.17 -31.17 -22.22
N ALA A 121 -5.67 -30.73 -21.06
CA ALA A 121 -7.10 -30.56 -20.81
C ALA A 121 -7.51 -29.08 -20.83
N GLU A 122 -8.76 -28.81 -21.22
CA GLU A 122 -9.32 -27.47 -21.07
C GLU A 122 -9.56 -27.14 -19.59
N LEU A 123 -9.41 -25.86 -19.26
CA LEU A 123 -9.80 -25.31 -17.98
C LEU A 123 -11.34 -25.33 -17.89
N SER A 124 -11.87 -26.13 -16.97
CA SER A 124 -13.30 -26.26 -16.73
C SER A 124 -13.78 -25.47 -15.52
N GLU A 125 -15.04 -25.03 -15.54
CA GLU A 125 -15.63 -24.15 -14.53
C GLU A 125 -15.63 -24.76 -13.12
N ASP A 126 -15.82 -26.08 -13.01
CA ASP A 126 -15.85 -26.84 -11.76
C ASP A 126 -14.48 -26.90 -11.04
N ARG A 127 -13.39 -26.63 -11.76
CA ARG A 127 -12.02 -26.70 -11.25
C ARG A 127 -11.45 -25.33 -10.85
N LEU A 128 -12.12 -24.23 -11.22
CA LEU A 128 -11.60 -22.87 -11.05
C LEU A 128 -11.27 -22.51 -9.59
N ALA A 129 -12.10 -22.96 -8.65
CA ALA A 129 -11.91 -22.70 -7.22
C ALA A 129 -10.71 -23.47 -6.62
N GLN A 130 -10.30 -24.56 -7.27
CA GLN A 130 -9.26 -25.48 -6.80
C GLN A 130 -7.90 -25.18 -7.43
N ILE A 131 -7.86 -24.25 -8.39
CA ILE A 131 -6.67 -23.82 -9.10
C ILE A 131 -6.32 -22.43 -8.60
N ALA A 132 -5.14 -22.26 -8.01
CA ALA A 132 -4.68 -20.97 -7.54
C ALA A 132 -3.52 -20.42 -8.39
N PHE A 133 -3.42 -19.10 -8.44
CA PHE A 133 -2.16 -18.47 -8.84
C PHE A 133 -1.05 -18.86 -7.85
N PRO A 134 0.20 -18.98 -8.31
CA PRO A 134 1.30 -19.29 -7.41
C PRO A 134 1.33 -18.23 -6.33
N GLY A 135 1.20 -18.64 -5.07
CA GLY A 135 1.54 -17.76 -3.97
C GLY A 135 3.01 -17.36 -4.12
N ALA A 136 3.34 -16.14 -3.70
CA ALA A 136 4.73 -15.78 -3.44
C ALA A 136 5.39 -16.95 -2.69
N ARG A 137 6.46 -17.52 -3.28
CA ARG A 137 7.17 -18.67 -2.71
C ARG A 137 7.48 -18.32 -1.26
N LYS A 138 6.80 -18.95 -0.31
CA LYS A 138 7.32 -19.05 1.06
C LYS A 138 8.63 -19.78 0.91
N VAL A 139 9.74 -19.06 0.97
CA VAL A 139 11.06 -19.65 1.14
C VAL A 139 10.93 -20.51 2.40
N ALA A 140 11.12 -21.82 2.28
CA ALA A 140 11.17 -22.70 3.43
C ALA A 140 12.39 -22.29 4.25
N THR A 141 12.15 -21.66 5.40
CA THR A 141 13.19 -21.29 6.36
C THR A 141 13.70 -22.56 7.04
N PRO A 142 15.02 -22.80 7.13
CA PRO A 142 15.55 -23.74 8.12
C PRO A 142 15.12 -23.25 9.51
N ALA A 143 14.54 -24.14 10.30
CA ALA A 143 14.18 -23.86 11.67
C ALA A 143 15.46 -23.69 12.51
N ALA A 144 15.90 -22.45 12.72
CA ALA A 144 16.63 -21.93 13.88
C ALA A 144 17.19 -20.53 13.57
N ALA A 145 16.34 -19.51 13.74
CA ALA A 145 16.69 -18.13 14.12
C ALA A 145 15.45 -17.26 13.85
N ALA A 146 14.49 -17.30 14.76
CA ALA A 146 13.46 -16.25 14.83
C ALA A 146 14.14 -14.96 15.30
N ALA A 147 14.79 -14.25 14.38
CA ALA A 147 14.93 -12.82 14.45
C ALA A 147 13.94 -12.25 13.44
N SER A 148 13.07 -11.37 13.91
CA SER A 148 12.09 -10.61 13.15
C SER A 148 12.64 -10.14 11.79
N ALA A 149 12.23 -10.80 10.70
CA ALA A 149 12.31 -10.20 9.38
C ALA A 149 11.23 -9.11 9.35
N GLY A 150 11.60 -7.93 9.86
CA GLY A 150 10.76 -6.74 9.79
C GLY A 150 10.37 -6.46 8.34
N VAL A 151 9.19 -5.86 8.16
CA VAL A 151 8.84 -5.22 6.90
C VAL A 151 9.97 -4.26 6.56
N THR A 152 10.72 -4.54 5.50
CA THR A 152 11.69 -3.58 4.96
C THR A 152 10.89 -2.48 4.29
N LEU A 153 10.82 -1.32 4.95
CA LEU A 153 10.23 -0.13 4.35
C LEU A 153 11.02 0.22 3.10
N SER A 154 10.32 0.54 2.01
CA SER A 154 10.94 1.12 0.81
C SER A 154 11.75 2.36 1.21
N PRO A 155 12.88 2.64 0.54
CA PRO A 155 13.66 3.82 0.83
C PRO A 155 12.81 5.09 0.63
N PRO A 156 13.09 6.18 1.35
CA PRO A 156 12.38 7.43 1.17
C PRO A 156 12.50 7.96 -0.27
N GLU A 157 11.36 8.21 -0.91
CA GLU A 157 11.29 8.73 -2.29
C GLU A 157 11.86 10.15 -2.42
N GLY A 158 11.50 11.03 -1.48
CA GLY A 158 11.90 12.44 -1.49
C GLY A 158 12.98 12.77 -0.47
N ASN A 159 13.82 13.74 -0.79
CA ASN A 159 14.71 14.37 0.19
C ASN A 159 13.91 15.15 1.26
N LEU A 160 14.58 15.55 2.34
CA LEU A 160 13.95 16.25 3.46
C LEU A 160 13.22 17.54 3.00
N ALA A 161 13.84 18.35 2.15
CA ALA A 161 13.26 19.61 1.70
C ALA A 161 12.01 19.42 0.83
N GLN A 162 11.95 18.32 0.06
CA GLN A 162 10.76 17.92 -0.69
C GLN A 162 9.63 17.50 0.26
N LEU A 163 9.92 16.65 1.25
CA LEU A 163 8.92 16.24 2.26
C LEU A 163 8.38 17.44 3.04
N MET A 164 9.26 18.35 3.47
CA MET A 164 8.88 19.57 4.16
C MET A 164 7.95 20.45 3.33
N ARG A 165 8.26 20.67 2.05
CA ARG A 165 7.42 21.46 1.15
C ARG A 165 6.09 20.77 0.80
N ALA A 166 6.10 19.45 0.72
CA ALA A 166 4.92 18.67 0.36
C ALA A 166 3.91 18.58 1.50
N ILE A 167 4.37 18.47 2.75
CA ILE A 167 3.47 18.20 3.88
C ILE A 167 3.60 19.25 4.99
N ALA A 168 4.76 19.41 5.60
CA ALA A 168 4.89 20.24 6.81
C ALA A 168 4.56 21.72 6.55
N PHE A 169 5.10 22.30 5.48
CA PHE A 169 4.93 23.72 5.15
C PHE A 169 3.47 24.13 4.88
N PRO A 170 2.74 23.50 3.95
CA PRO A 170 1.35 23.89 3.69
C PRO A 170 0.45 23.68 4.92
N ASN A 171 0.65 22.61 5.68
CA ASN A 171 -0.17 22.32 6.86
C ASN A 171 0.14 23.25 8.05
N ALA A 172 1.41 23.62 8.26
CA ALA A 172 1.76 24.64 9.25
C ALA A 172 1.12 26.00 8.90
N ASN A 173 1.08 26.38 7.61
CA ASN A 173 0.43 27.61 7.19
C ASN A 173 -1.08 27.60 7.46
N ILE A 174 -1.77 26.46 7.34
CA ILE A 174 -3.19 26.34 7.72
C ILE A 174 -3.37 26.63 9.21
N ILE A 175 -2.49 26.10 10.08
CA ILE A 175 -2.53 26.34 11.53
C ILE A 175 -2.25 27.82 11.84
N PHE A 176 -1.20 28.41 11.25
CA PHE A 176 -0.87 29.82 11.45
C PHE A 176 -1.97 30.75 10.97
N ASN A 177 -2.69 30.37 9.92
CA ASN A 177 -3.76 31.19 9.34
C ASN A 177 -4.94 31.39 10.30
N VAL A 178 -5.08 30.57 11.34
CA VAL A 178 -6.11 30.75 12.40
C VAL A 178 -5.96 32.10 13.11
N GLN A 179 -4.73 32.62 13.22
CA GLN A 179 -4.44 33.93 13.83
C GLN A 179 -5.06 35.10 13.05
N VAL A 180 -5.29 34.93 11.75
CA VAL A 180 -5.79 36.01 10.87
C VAL A 180 -7.16 35.71 10.28
N LYS A 181 -7.65 34.47 10.42
CA LYS A 181 -8.93 34.04 9.87
C LYS A 181 -9.67 33.17 10.88
N ASP A 182 -10.81 33.66 11.36
CA ASP A 182 -11.69 32.93 12.27
C ASP A 182 -12.31 31.70 11.58
N PRO A 183 -12.04 30.47 12.04
CA PRO A 183 -12.62 29.25 11.48
C PRO A 183 -14.12 29.06 11.81
N ASN A 184 -14.70 29.88 12.69
CA ASN A 184 -16.14 29.86 12.94
C ASN A 184 -16.94 30.54 11.81
N VAL A 185 -16.27 31.25 10.90
CA VAL A 185 -16.88 31.89 9.74
C VAL A 185 -16.67 30.99 8.50
N PRO A 186 -17.73 30.35 7.95
CA PRO A 186 -17.59 29.45 6.82
C PRO A 186 -17.11 30.18 5.56
N THR A 187 -16.10 29.62 4.89
CA THR A 187 -15.69 30.12 3.56
C THR A 187 -16.71 29.71 2.51
N LYS A 188 -17.09 30.61 1.60
CA LYS A 188 -17.96 30.27 0.47
C LYS A 188 -17.20 29.41 -0.54
N ARG A 189 -17.85 28.37 -1.06
CA ARG A 189 -17.33 27.53 -2.13
C ARG A 189 -17.37 28.29 -3.45
N GLU A 190 -16.25 28.31 -4.18
CA GLU A 190 -16.24 28.83 -5.54
C GLU A 190 -16.93 27.85 -6.50
N VAL A 191 -17.89 28.39 -7.26
CA VAL A 191 -18.58 27.69 -8.35
C VAL A 191 -18.73 28.72 -9.46
N GLY A 192 -18.10 28.44 -10.60
CA GLY A 192 -18.07 29.37 -11.73
C GLY A 192 -17.69 28.67 -13.03
N PRO A 193 -17.85 29.36 -14.18
CA PRO A 193 -17.63 28.78 -15.51
C PRO A 193 -16.17 28.40 -15.80
N ASN A 194 -15.21 28.97 -15.06
CA ASN A 194 -13.79 28.61 -15.11
C ASN A 194 -13.42 27.76 -13.89
N PHE A 195 -13.78 26.48 -13.93
CA PHE A 195 -13.59 25.56 -12.80
C PHE A 195 -12.10 25.28 -12.54
N ASP A 196 -11.62 25.60 -11.34
CA ASP A 196 -10.28 25.29 -10.86
C ASP A 196 -10.37 24.24 -9.73
N TYR A 197 -9.76 23.07 -9.94
CA TYR A 197 -9.76 21.97 -8.96
C TYR A 197 -9.12 22.34 -7.63
N ILE A 198 -8.11 23.22 -7.63
CA ILE A 198 -7.41 23.65 -6.42
C ILE A 198 -8.28 24.63 -5.64
N ALA A 199 -8.83 25.65 -6.32
CA ALA A 199 -9.71 26.64 -5.69
C ALA A 199 -11.00 25.99 -5.16
N TRP A 200 -11.60 25.11 -5.96
CA TRP A 200 -12.75 24.30 -5.56
C TRP A 200 -12.44 23.43 -4.34
N GLY A 201 -11.31 22.71 -4.37
CA GLY A 201 -10.89 21.79 -3.30
C GLY A 201 -10.68 22.50 -1.97
N ALA A 202 -10.10 23.71 -2.00
CA ALA A 202 -9.93 24.56 -0.82
C ALA A 202 -11.27 24.96 -0.15
N GLY A 203 -12.38 24.91 -0.89
CA GLY A 203 -13.73 25.17 -0.39
C GLY A 203 -14.53 23.91 -0.02
N VAL A 204 -13.98 22.70 -0.20
CA VAL A 204 -14.69 21.43 0.12
C VAL A 204 -14.74 21.20 1.63
N TYR A 205 -13.63 21.45 2.33
CA TYR A 205 -13.53 21.34 3.78
C TYR A 205 -13.33 22.74 4.36
N THR A 206 -14.17 23.14 5.30
CA THR A 206 -14.17 24.50 5.86
C THR A 206 -14.22 24.50 7.39
N GLY A 207 -13.86 25.63 7.98
CA GLY A 207 -13.90 25.86 9.41
C GLY A 207 -12.81 25.07 10.16
N TRP A 208 -13.20 24.35 11.20
CA TRP A 208 -12.27 23.63 12.09
C TRP A 208 -11.66 22.36 11.49
N LEU A 209 -12.34 21.72 10.53
CA LEU A 209 -11.90 20.44 9.98
C LEU A 209 -10.53 20.51 9.28
N PRO A 210 -10.26 21.48 8.38
CA PRO A 210 -8.92 21.63 7.78
C PRO A 210 -7.81 21.87 8.80
N ILE A 211 -8.11 22.53 9.92
CA ILE A 211 -7.12 22.81 10.98
C ILE A 211 -6.77 21.53 11.73
N GLU A 212 -7.77 20.71 12.07
CA GLU A 212 -7.56 19.38 12.66
C GLU A 212 -6.72 18.50 11.72
N GLN A 213 -7.06 18.46 10.44
CA GLN A 213 -6.35 17.66 9.43
C GLN A 213 -4.91 18.16 9.23
N ALA A 214 -4.69 19.46 9.24
CA ALA A 214 -3.35 20.05 9.17
C ALA A 214 -2.52 19.67 10.40
N ALA A 215 -3.11 19.68 11.60
CA ALA A 215 -2.44 19.23 12.82
C ALA A 215 -2.07 17.73 12.75
N ILE A 216 -2.96 16.88 12.24
CA ILE A 216 -2.65 15.45 11.97
C ILE A 216 -1.49 15.31 11.01
N ALA A 217 -1.47 16.08 9.92
CA ALA A 217 -0.38 16.05 8.96
C ALA A 217 0.97 16.43 9.62
N ILE A 218 1.01 17.40 10.53
CA ILE A 218 2.23 17.72 11.31
C ILE A 218 2.64 16.56 12.22
N ILE A 219 1.69 15.93 12.91
CA ILE A 219 1.94 14.77 13.77
C ILE A 219 2.56 13.62 12.96
N GLU A 220 1.95 13.26 11.84
CA GLU A 220 2.37 12.10 11.03
C GLU A 220 3.62 12.38 10.22
N THR A 221 3.87 13.62 9.81
CA THR A 221 5.10 13.99 9.09
C THR A 221 6.31 13.96 10.01
N SER A 222 6.15 14.29 11.29
CA SER A 222 7.29 14.41 12.21
C SER A 222 8.11 13.12 12.28
N PRO A 223 7.54 11.92 12.54
CA PRO A 223 8.28 10.65 12.47
C PRO A 223 8.95 10.36 11.12
N LEU A 224 8.44 10.90 10.00
CA LEU A 224 9.06 10.74 8.68
C LEU A 224 10.41 11.47 8.54
N PHE A 225 10.71 12.41 9.44
CA PHE A 225 12.02 13.04 9.56
C PHE A 225 13.06 12.13 10.21
N LEU A 226 12.64 11.02 10.82
CA LEU A 226 13.51 9.99 11.39
C LEU A 226 13.67 8.78 10.48
N THR A 227 13.06 8.80 9.28
CA THR A 227 13.16 7.67 8.35
C THR A 227 14.62 7.47 7.91
N PRO A 228 15.23 6.28 8.16
CA PRO A 228 16.58 5.99 7.72
C PRO A 228 16.73 6.12 6.20
N GLY A 229 17.90 6.56 5.75
CA GLY A 229 18.22 6.67 4.33
C GLY A 229 17.67 7.93 3.63
N ARG A 230 16.95 8.81 4.32
CA ARG A 230 16.53 10.09 3.74
C ARG A 230 17.74 11.01 3.56
N SER A 231 17.88 11.59 2.38
CA SER A 231 18.90 12.60 2.08
C SER A 231 18.38 14.02 2.36
N CYS A 232 19.32 14.90 2.64
CA CYS A 232 19.17 16.34 2.59
C CYS A 232 19.31 16.82 1.14
N GLN A 233 18.92 18.06 0.86
CA GLN A 233 18.93 18.57 -0.52
C GLN A 233 20.36 18.75 -1.08
N ASN A 234 21.37 18.90 -0.22
CA ASN A 234 22.79 18.84 -0.59
C ASN A 234 23.34 17.42 -0.83
N GLY A 235 22.50 16.37 -0.77
CA GLY A 235 22.89 14.98 -1.00
C GLY A 235 23.46 14.24 0.21
N LEU A 236 23.73 14.93 1.32
CA LEU A 236 24.18 14.31 2.58
C LEU A 236 23.02 13.65 3.32
N PRO A 237 23.25 12.64 4.18
CA PRO A 237 22.18 12.02 4.95
C PRO A 237 21.56 12.99 5.96
N VAL A 238 20.26 12.87 6.18
CA VAL A 238 19.58 13.54 7.31
C VAL A 238 20.18 13.01 8.62
N PRO A 239 20.49 13.87 9.60
CA PRO A 239 21.15 13.46 10.84
C PRO A 239 20.19 12.81 11.85
N VAL A 240 19.50 11.75 11.42
CA VAL A 240 18.43 11.08 12.18
C VAL A 240 18.87 10.54 13.53
N ASP A 241 20.17 10.28 13.72
CA ASP A 241 20.73 9.76 14.95
C ASP A 241 21.02 10.83 16.01
N ARG A 242 21.11 12.11 15.62
CA ARG A 242 21.51 13.17 16.54
C ARG A 242 20.44 13.39 17.63
N PRO A 243 20.85 13.58 18.90
CA PRO A 243 19.91 13.79 20.01
C PRO A 243 19.01 15.02 19.84
N ASP A 244 19.57 16.13 19.35
CA ASP A 244 18.83 17.36 19.07
C ASP A 244 17.81 17.16 17.94
N TRP A 245 18.17 16.46 16.87
CA TRP A 245 17.25 16.11 15.78
C TRP A 245 16.04 15.29 16.27
N LYS A 246 16.30 14.25 17.06
CA LYS A 246 15.25 13.41 17.69
C LYS A 246 14.35 14.26 18.58
N LYS A 247 14.95 15.08 19.46
CA LYS A 247 14.23 15.98 20.36
C LYS A 247 13.31 16.93 19.59
N TYR A 248 13.84 17.69 18.62
CA TYR A 248 13.06 18.68 17.88
C TYR A 248 11.94 18.02 17.06
N THR A 249 12.19 16.83 16.52
CA THR A 249 11.16 16.04 15.82
C THR A 249 10.02 15.64 16.78
N THR A 250 10.36 15.19 18.00
CA THR A 250 9.36 14.86 19.01
C THR A 250 8.58 16.10 19.47
N GLU A 251 9.25 17.22 19.68
CA GLU A 251 8.60 18.49 20.06
C GLU A 251 7.61 18.96 18.99
N LEU A 252 7.98 18.92 17.70
CA LEU A 252 7.08 19.28 16.62
C LEU A 252 5.83 18.38 16.57
N MET A 253 6.04 17.07 16.74
CA MET A 253 4.93 16.10 16.81
C MET A 253 3.98 16.43 17.96
N GLU A 254 4.51 16.82 19.12
CA GLU A 254 3.72 17.12 20.30
C GLU A 254 2.92 18.42 20.15
N ILE A 255 3.51 19.47 19.57
CA ILE A 255 2.76 20.69 19.24
C ILE A 255 1.62 20.39 18.25
N GLY A 256 1.85 19.48 17.29
CA GLY A 256 0.79 18.96 16.43
C GLY A 256 -0.37 18.33 17.21
N ARG A 257 -0.10 17.57 18.27
CA ARG A 257 -1.16 16.98 19.14
C ARG A 257 -1.95 18.05 19.87
N VAL A 258 -1.26 19.02 20.46
CA VAL A 258 -1.91 20.16 21.14
C VAL A 258 -2.81 20.93 20.17
N ALA A 259 -2.31 21.23 18.95
CA ALA A 259 -3.09 21.92 17.92
C ALA A 259 -4.34 21.11 17.50
N LYS A 260 -4.20 19.80 17.35
CA LYS A 260 -5.31 18.90 17.00
C LYS A 260 -6.40 18.92 18.09
N GLU A 261 -6.01 18.77 19.35
CA GLU A 261 -6.96 18.79 20.47
C GLU A 261 -7.69 20.13 20.58
N ALA A 262 -6.96 21.24 20.42
CA ALA A 262 -7.55 22.58 20.40
C ALA A 262 -8.52 22.77 19.22
N ALA A 263 -8.20 22.24 18.03
CA ALA A 263 -9.07 22.29 16.86
C ALA A 263 -10.37 21.50 17.06
N ILE A 264 -10.27 20.27 17.59
CA ILE A 264 -11.43 19.42 17.93
C ILE A 264 -12.33 20.14 18.96
N ALA A 265 -11.71 20.74 19.97
CA ALA A 265 -12.41 21.50 21.02
C ALA A 265 -12.83 22.92 20.57
N LYS A 266 -12.47 23.35 19.36
CA LYS A 266 -12.77 24.68 18.79
C LYS A 266 -12.30 25.86 19.64
N LYS A 267 -11.13 25.71 20.29
CA LYS A 267 -10.53 26.73 21.17
C LYS A 267 -9.75 27.76 20.37
N LEU A 268 -10.42 28.79 19.86
CA LEU A 268 -9.80 29.82 19.02
C LEU A 268 -8.71 30.62 19.73
N ASP A 269 -8.94 30.96 20.99
CA ASP A 269 -8.01 31.69 21.86
C ASP A 269 -6.67 30.96 22.07
N ALA A 270 -6.67 29.63 22.02
CA ALA A 270 -5.45 28.83 22.15
C ALA A 270 -4.49 28.94 20.94
N PHE A 271 -4.97 29.38 19.77
CA PHE A 271 -4.18 29.33 18.54
C PHE A 271 -3.09 30.40 18.43
N GLU A 272 -3.12 31.43 19.27
CA GLU A 272 -2.00 32.38 19.39
C GLU A 272 -0.77 31.67 19.99
N GLU A 273 -0.92 31.05 21.16
CA GLU A 273 0.15 30.32 21.83
C GLU A 273 0.60 29.08 21.04
N ILE A 274 -0.34 28.34 20.44
CA ILE A 274 -0.01 27.20 19.56
C ILE A 274 0.85 27.67 18.38
N SER A 275 0.53 28.83 17.79
CA SER A 275 1.29 29.37 16.66
C SER A 275 2.70 29.78 17.07
N GLU A 276 2.86 30.43 18.23
CA GLU A 276 4.19 30.75 18.77
C GLU A 276 5.02 29.47 18.98
N LYS A 277 4.46 28.48 19.68
CA LYS A 277 5.13 27.19 19.95
C LYS A 277 5.46 26.42 18.67
N LEU A 278 4.56 26.43 17.68
CA LEU A 278 4.81 25.78 16.39
C LEU A 278 5.93 26.48 15.62
N SER A 279 5.95 27.82 15.64
CA SER A 279 7.03 28.61 15.05
C SER A 279 8.37 28.27 15.71
N ASP A 280 8.43 28.23 17.04
CA ASP A 280 9.64 27.88 17.78
C ASP A 280 10.13 26.46 17.49
N ALA A 281 9.23 25.47 17.48
CA ALA A 281 9.55 24.10 17.10
C ALA A 281 10.15 24.04 15.69
N CYS A 282 9.62 24.82 14.74
CA CYS A 282 10.19 24.93 13.40
C CYS A 282 11.59 25.59 13.42
N GLN A 283 11.79 26.63 14.23
CA GLN A 283 13.07 27.34 14.31
C GLN A 283 14.17 26.52 14.99
N ASN A 284 13.83 25.66 15.96
CA ASN A 284 14.80 24.78 16.61
C ASN A 284 15.59 23.94 15.59
N CYS A 285 14.89 23.37 14.61
CA CYS A 285 15.55 22.70 13.48
C CYS A 285 16.17 23.69 12.48
N HIS A 286 15.43 24.73 12.06
CA HIS A 286 15.88 25.59 10.97
C HIS A 286 17.12 26.42 11.28
N ARG A 287 17.33 26.83 12.53
CA ARG A 287 18.57 27.52 12.93
C ARG A 287 19.77 26.59 12.73
N VAL A 288 19.72 25.39 13.29
CA VAL A 288 20.82 24.42 13.29
C VAL A 288 21.09 23.79 11.93
N TYR A 289 20.03 23.49 11.16
CA TYR A 289 20.11 22.63 9.97
C TYR A 289 19.75 23.34 8.65
N ARG A 290 19.41 24.63 8.66
CA ARG A 290 19.06 25.38 7.44
C ARG A 290 19.78 26.72 7.30
N ARG A 291 19.64 27.61 8.30
CA ARG A 291 20.12 29.00 8.24
C ARG A 291 21.58 29.12 8.69
N ASP A 292 21.90 28.56 9.85
CA ASP A 292 23.19 28.76 10.53
C ASP A 292 24.10 27.53 10.42
N ALA A 293 23.72 26.57 9.57
CA ALA A 293 24.42 25.33 9.38
C ALA A 293 25.68 25.51 8.50
N PRO A 294 26.88 25.10 8.97
CA PRO A 294 28.04 24.92 8.11
C PRO A 294 27.71 23.96 6.96
N GLY A 295 28.33 24.11 5.78
CA GLY A 295 27.88 23.47 4.53
C GLY A 295 27.52 21.98 4.62
N ALA A 296 28.26 21.18 5.40
CA ALA A 296 27.99 19.75 5.60
C ALA A 296 26.79 19.44 6.51
N MET A 297 26.36 20.37 7.35
CA MET A 297 25.19 20.26 8.24
C MET A 297 23.91 20.85 7.65
N ARG A 298 24.03 21.59 6.53
CA ARG A 298 22.89 22.27 5.92
C ARG A 298 22.02 21.29 5.15
N CYS A 299 20.77 21.12 5.58
CA CYS A 299 19.82 20.23 4.94
C CYS A 299 18.89 20.90 3.92
N GLN A 300 19.26 22.11 3.51
CA GLN A 300 18.63 22.90 2.46
C GLN A 300 19.19 22.59 1.09
#